data_AF-A0A7S0HBT4-F1
#
_entry.id   AF-A0A7S0HBT4-F1
#
_cell.length_a   1.000
_cell.length_b   1.000
_cell.length_c   1.000
_cell.angle_alpha   90.00
_cell.angle_beta   90.00
_cell.angle_gamma   90.00
#
_symmetry.space_group_name_H-M   'P 1'
#
loop_
_entity.id
_entity.type
_entity.pdbx_description
1 polymer ?
#
loop_
_entity_poly.entity_id
_entity_poly.type
_entity_poly.pdbx_seq_one_letter_code
_entity_poly.pdbx_strand_id
1 'polypeptide(L)'
;QDAISYYLDAQPLSINLYDISHIVDPSVLLQLARRRGNTLRKLVHQTLLYQQFDISFNFRSNLVPTEFRIAILSSQFDGDHYISHAIITLLRACKKLATGFTLQFHLISSANEPTMKERKVVLENLENLSNSFISAKSMSWHEIALHINSLNCQMFLDLDGYTRGALTEVSLLQVSPLQAHWFGYTGSLGLHEISHTFIDRITATPEMKSLFSESFLYFPIHYSFLPVRNYTHDNEPRAWGDPSLSLQD
;
A
#
# COMPACT_ATOMS: atom_id res chain seq x y z
N GLN A 1 28.91 -11.98 -10.55
CA GLN A 1 27.66 -12.34 -9.86
C GLN A 1 28.00 -12.41 -8.39
N ASP A 2 27.50 -11.44 -7.64
CA ASP A 2 27.86 -11.25 -6.24
C ASP A 2 27.10 -12.28 -5.39
N ALA A 3 27.61 -12.67 -4.23
CA ALA A 3 27.08 -13.77 -3.42
C ALA A 3 25.56 -13.62 -3.12
N ILE A 4 25.09 -12.39 -2.99
CA ILE A 4 23.67 -12.04 -2.79
C ILE A 4 22.83 -12.40 -4.04
N SER A 5 23.32 -12.09 -5.24
CA SER A 5 22.63 -12.45 -6.49
C SER A 5 22.51 -13.97 -6.64
N TYR A 6 23.56 -14.72 -6.30
CA TYR A 6 23.55 -16.19 -6.40
C TYR A 6 22.55 -16.81 -5.40
N TYR A 7 22.56 -16.34 -4.16
CA TYR A 7 21.65 -16.85 -3.13
C TYR A 7 20.18 -16.57 -3.47
N LEU A 8 19.90 -15.41 -4.07
CA LEU A 8 18.55 -15.02 -4.49
C LEU A 8 18.09 -15.74 -5.76
N ASP A 9 19.00 -16.17 -6.63
CA ASP A 9 18.65 -17.07 -7.75
C ASP A 9 18.24 -18.46 -7.26
N ALA A 10 18.82 -18.92 -6.14
CA ALA A 10 18.46 -20.20 -5.55
C ALA A 10 17.15 -20.15 -4.75
N GLN A 11 16.83 -19.04 -4.09
CA GLN A 11 15.67 -18.90 -3.19
C GLN A 11 15.03 -17.49 -3.25
N PRO A 12 14.40 -17.10 -4.38
CA PRO A 12 13.94 -15.72 -4.60
C PRO A 12 12.80 -15.26 -3.66
N LEU A 13 12.12 -16.19 -2.98
CA LEU A 13 11.01 -15.92 -2.08
C LEU A 13 11.38 -15.97 -0.59
N SER A 14 12.55 -16.52 -0.24
CA SER A 14 12.92 -16.77 1.17
C SER A 14 13.45 -15.53 1.89
N ILE A 15 13.95 -14.55 1.14
CA ILE A 15 14.49 -13.31 1.70
C ILE A 15 13.42 -12.22 1.69
N ASN A 16 13.18 -11.62 2.84
CA ASN A 16 12.40 -10.39 2.95
C ASN A 16 13.22 -9.23 2.35
N LEU A 17 12.72 -8.63 1.26
CA LEU A 17 13.45 -7.55 0.56
C LEU A 17 13.55 -6.28 1.41
N TYR A 18 12.62 -6.06 2.34
CA TYR A 18 12.70 -4.97 3.30
C TYR A 18 13.97 -5.10 4.18
N ASP A 19 14.26 -6.31 4.68
CA ASP A 19 15.35 -6.55 5.63
C ASP A 19 16.73 -6.31 5.02
N ILE A 20 16.88 -6.42 3.70
CA ILE A 20 18.15 -6.20 2.99
C ILE A 20 18.23 -4.84 2.29
N SER A 21 17.15 -4.06 2.27
CA SER A 21 17.03 -2.81 1.49
C SER A 21 18.06 -1.74 1.86
N HIS A 22 18.57 -1.78 3.09
CA HIS A 22 19.54 -0.80 3.61
C HIS A 22 21.01 -1.19 3.38
N ILE A 23 21.28 -2.41 2.91
CA ILE A 23 22.64 -2.92 2.66
C ILE A 23 22.90 -3.30 1.21
N VAL A 24 21.89 -3.25 0.35
CA VAL A 24 21.97 -3.62 -1.06
C VAL A 24 21.84 -2.38 -1.93
N ASP A 25 22.65 -2.30 -2.98
CA ASP A 25 22.55 -1.24 -3.98
C ASP A 25 21.11 -1.17 -4.57
N PRO A 26 20.48 0.00 -4.65
CA PRO A 26 19.10 0.12 -5.14
C PRO A 26 18.85 -0.47 -6.54
N SER A 27 19.84 -0.42 -7.43
CA SER A 27 19.71 -1.01 -8.77
C SER A 27 19.71 -2.54 -8.72
N VAL A 28 20.43 -3.13 -7.77
CA VAL A 28 20.38 -4.56 -7.47
C VAL A 28 19.04 -4.91 -6.81
N LEU A 29 18.58 -4.10 -5.84
CA LEU A 29 17.30 -4.31 -5.18
C LEU A 29 16.13 -4.35 -6.18
N LEU A 30 16.12 -3.46 -7.17
CA LEU A 30 15.14 -3.48 -8.27
C LEU A 30 15.18 -4.79 -9.09
N GLN A 31 16.38 -5.29 -9.41
CA GLN A 31 16.52 -6.56 -10.13
C GLN A 31 15.97 -7.73 -9.32
N LEU A 32 16.22 -7.72 -8.01
CA LEU A 32 15.69 -8.73 -7.09
C LEU A 32 14.18 -8.67 -6.98
N ALA A 33 13.61 -7.47 -6.85
CA ALA A 33 12.17 -7.23 -6.88
C ALA A 33 11.53 -7.82 -8.16
N ARG A 34 12.09 -7.52 -9.34
CA ARG A 34 11.62 -8.09 -10.61
C ARG A 34 11.70 -9.61 -10.67
N ARG A 35 12.78 -10.22 -10.18
CA ARG A 35 12.93 -11.69 -10.15
C ARG A 35 11.92 -12.33 -9.21
N ARG A 36 11.72 -11.73 -8.03
CA ARG A 36 10.71 -12.14 -7.05
C ARG A 36 9.31 -12.06 -7.66
N GLY A 37 8.96 -10.92 -8.24
CA GLY A 37 7.69 -10.71 -8.93
C GLY A 37 7.42 -11.73 -10.04
N ASN A 38 8.41 -11.99 -10.90
CA ASN A 38 8.30 -12.99 -11.96
C ASN A 38 8.10 -14.41 -11.41
N THR A 39 8.77 -14.75 -10.31
CA THR A 39 8.61 -16.06 -9.65
C THR A 39 7.22 -16.18 -9.05
N LEU A 40 6.77 -15.16 -8.33
CA LEU A 40 5.45 -15.11 -7.73
C LEU A 40 4.35 -15.20 -8.78
N ARG A 41 4.48 -14.46 -9.89
CA ARG A 41 3.55 -14.54 -11.02
C ARG A 41 3.43 -15.94 -11.58
N LYS A 42 4.55 -16.64 -11.80
CA LYS A 42 4.53 -18.03 -12.28
C LYS A 42 3.75 -18.94 -11.32
N LEU A 43 3.96 -18.79 -10.01
CA LEU A 43 3.25 -19.58 -9.01
C LEU A 43 1.75 -19.27 -9.00
N VAL A 44 1.38 -17.98 -8.97
CA VAL A 44 -0.03 -17.55 -8.97
C VAL A 44 -0.74 -18.04 -10.23
N HIS A 45 -0.15 -17.84 -11.42
CA HIS A 45 -0.75 -18.24 -12.70
C HIS A 45 -0.91 -19.75 -12.87
N GLN A 46 -0.12 -20.56 -12.15
CA GLN A 46 -0.25 -22.02 -12.15
C GLN A 46 -1.39 -22.53 -11.25
N THR A 47 -1.96 -21.68 -10.40
CA THR A 47 -3.06 -22.08 -9.52
C THR A 47 -4.39 -22.14 -10.29
N LEU A 48 -5.24 -23.12 -9.92
CA LEU A 48 -6.63 -23.17 -10.39
C LEU A 48 -7.42 -21.91 -10.01
N LEU A 49 -7.05 -21.28 -8.90
CA LEU A 49 -7.64 -20.03 -8.42
C LEU A 49 -7.46 -18.89 -9.43
N TYR A 50 -6.29 -18.77 -10.05
CA TYR A 50 -6.06 -17.77 -11.10
C TYR A 50 -6.97 -17.99 -12.31
N GLN A 51 -7.18 -19.23 -12.73
CA GLN A 51 -8.02 -19.56 -13.89
C GLN A 51 -9.49 -19.22 -13.68
N GLN A 52 -9.93 -19.15 -12.42
CA GLN A 52 -11.30 -18.80 -12.04
C GLN A 52 -11.47 -17.29 -11.83
N PHE A 53 -10.38 -16.53 -11.84
CA PHE A 53 -10.44 -15.08 -11.66
C PHE A 53 -10.89 -14.43 -12.97
N ASP A 54 -12.11 -13.88 -12.98
CA ASP A 54 -12.62 -13.16 -14.13
C ASP A 54 -11.95 -11.77 -14.22
N ILE A 55 -11.07 -11.63 -15.22
CA ILE A 55 -10.35 -10.39 -15.51
C ILE A 55 -11.24 -9.43 -16.33
N SER A 56 -12.51 -9.76 -16.63
CA SER A 56 -13.38 -8.91 -17.45
C SER A 56 -13.74 -7.60 -16.72
N PHE A 57 -12.88 -6.61 -16.92
CA PHE A 57 -12.99 -5.26 -16.39
C PHE A 57 -14.14 -4.51 -17.06
N ASN A 58 -15.28 -4.41 -16.38
CA ASN A 58 -16.37 -3.53 -16.77
C ASN A 58 -16.25 -2.16 -16.09
N PHE A 59 -15.10 -1.50 -16.19
CA PHE A 59 -14.99 -0.10 -15.77
C PHE A 59 -15.70 0.79 -16.78
N ARG A 60 -16.88 1.29 -16.40
CA ARG A 60 -17.51 2.39 -17.12
C ARG A 60 -16.66 3.63 -16.91
N SER A 61 -15.98 4.09 -17.96
CA SER A 61 -15.24 5.35 -17.95
C SER A 61 -16.22 6.52 -17.85
N ASN A 62 -16.62 6.88 -16.63
CA ASN A 62 -17.18 8.20 -16.40
C ASN A 62 -16.04 9.21 -16.52
N LEU A 63 -16.19 10.19 -17.41
CA LEU A 63 -15.16 11.20 -17.72
C LEU A 63 -14.74 12.03 -16.50
N VAL A 64 -15.60 12.13 -15.48
CA VAL A 64 -15.27 12.61 -14.14
C VAL A 64 -16.09 11.81 -13.13
N PRO A 65 -15.48 11.04 -12.22
CA PRO A 65 -16.22 10.34 -11.18
C PRO A 65 -16.82 11.34 -10.18
N THR A 66 -18.12 11.23 -9.89
CA THR A 66 -18.71 11.88 -8.70
C THR A 66 -18.23 11.21 -7.41
N GLU A 67 -17.81 9.95 -7.51
CA GLU A 67 -17.24 9.15 -6.42
C GLU A 67 -15.94 8.48 -6.90
N PHE A 68 -14.90 8.52 -6.07
CA PHE A 68 -13.64 7.82 -6.29
C PHE A 68 -13.37 6.86 -5.12
N ARG A 69 -13.40 5.56 -5.40
CA ARG A 69 -13.30 4.46 -4.45
C ARG A 69 -11.91 3.86 -4.47
N ILE A 70 -11.32 3.71 -3.29
CA ILE A 70 -9.96 3.23 -3.08
C ILE A 70 -10.04 2.02 -2.16
N ALA A 71 -9.55 0.87 -2.63
CA ALA A 71 -9.27 -0.29 -1.80
C ALA A 71 -7.84 -0.19 -1.26
N ILE A 72 -7.65 -0.34 0.05
CA ILE A 72 -6.34 -0.27 0.71
C ILE A 72 -6.11 -1.57 1.48
N LEU A 73 -5.07 -2.31 1.12
CA LEU A 73 -4.71 -3.58 1.76
C LEU A 73 -3.48 -3.39 2.65
N SER A 74 -3.56 -3.90 3.88
CA SER A 74 -2.39 -4.03 4.75
C SER A 74 -2.48 -5.21 5.72
N SER A 75 -1.34 -5.84 6.00
CA SER A 75 -1.14 -6.80 7.07
C SER A 75 -0.85 -6.13 8.43
N GLN A 76 -0.82 -4.80 8.46
CA GLN A 76 -0.40 -4.00 9.61
C GLN A 76 -1.54 -3.17 10.23
N PHE A 77 -2.79 -3.46 9.87
CA PHE A 77 -3.96 -2.95 10.58
C PHE A 77 -4.23 -3.76 11.87
N ASP A 78 -3.22 -3.83 12.74
CA ASP A 78 -3.17 -4.62 13.99
C ASP A 78 -3.48 -3.78 15.25
N GLY A 79 -3.72 -2.49 15.07
CA GLY A 79 -4.03 -1.54 16.13
C GLY A 79 -2.83 -0.90 16.84
N ASP A 80 -1.58 -1.14 16.42
CA ASP A 80 -0.38 -0.51 17.01
C ASP A 80 0.76 -0.26 16.02
N HIS A 81 0.58 -0.65 14.76
CA HIS A 81 1.57 -0.36 13.73
C HIS A 81 1.48 1.09 13.22
N TYR A 82 2.61 1.69 12.86
CA TYR A 82 2.67 3.08 12.35
C TYR A 82 1.77 3.30 11.12
N ILE A 83 1.61 2.28 10.26
CA ILE A 83 0.70 2.29 9.10
C ILE A 83 -0.74 2.56 9.55
N SER A 84 -1.22 1.89 10.61
CA SER A 84 -2.58 2.11 11.15
C SER A 84 -2.80 3.58 11.51
N HIS A 85 -1.86 4.18 12.25
CA HIS A 85 -1.94 5.58 12.65
C HIS A 85 -1.84 6.56 11.48
N ALA A 86 -1.02 6.23 10.47
CA ALA A 86 -0.88 7.03 9.26
C ALA A 86 -2.17 7.04 8.45
N ILE A 87 -2.79 5.87 8.26
CA ILE A 87 -4.06 5.75 7.54
C ILE A 87 -5.20 6.45 8.29
N ILE A 88 -5.29 6.33 9.62
CA ILE A 88 -6.25 7.12 10.41
C ILE A 88 -6.11 8.63 10.13
N THR A 89 -4.87 9.12 10.10
CA THR A 89 -4.59 10.54 9.86
C THR A 89 -4.97 10.95 8.43
N LEU A 90 -4.63 10.12 7.43
CA LEU A 90 -5.04 10.31 6.03
C LEU A 90 -6.56 10.39 5.90
N LEU A 91 -7.28 9.41 6.45
CA LEU A 91 -8.74 9.35 6.34
C LEU A 91 -9.41 10.57 6.98
N ARG A 92 -8.91 11.03 8.14
CA ARG A 92 -9.40 12.27 8.78
C ARG A 92 -9.16 13.51 7.91
N ALA A 93 -7.98 13.63 7.31
CA ALA A 93 -7.67 14.74 6.43
C ALA A 93 -8.56 14.73 5.18
N CYS A 94 -8.75 13.55 4.56
CA CYS A 94 -9.61 13.39 3.39
C CYS A 94 -11.08 13.71 3.67
N LYS A 95 -11.61 13.35 4.85
CA LYS A 95 -13.00 13.72 5.24
C LYS A 95 -13.22 15.23 5.31
N LYS A 96 -12.18 16.02 5.58
CA LYS A 96 -12.24 17.49 5.65
C LYS A 96 -11.98 18.16 4.30
N LEU A 97 -11.50 17.41 3.30
CA LEU A 97 -11.13 17.97 2.01
C LEU A 97 -12.38 18.23 1.17
N ALA A 98 -12.55 19.47 0.70
CA ALA A 98 -13.54 19.80 -0.30
C ALA A 98 -13.01 19.43 -1.69
N THR A 99 -13.10 18.15 -2.04
CA THR A 99 -12.88 17.68 -3.41
C THR A 99 -14.19 17.78 -4.17
N GLY A 100 -14.19 18.25 -5.42
CA GLY A 100 -15.40 18.27 -6.28
C GLY A 100 -16.00 16.89 -6.61
N PHE A 101 -15.60 15.86 -5.87
CA PHE A 101 -15.99 14.46 -5.92
C PHE A 101 -15.86 13.86 -4.51
N THR A 102 -16.58 12.78 -4.23
CA THR A 102 -16.53 12.06 -2.96
C THR A 102 -15.43 11.01 -2.97
N LEU A 103 -14.59 10.97 -1.94
CA LEU A 103 -13.64 9.88 -1.72
C LEU A 103 -14.28 8.78 -0.86
N GLN A 104 -14.14 7.52 -1.28
CA GLN A 104 -14.55 6.36 -0.48
C GLN A 104 -13.36 5.43 -0.25
N PHE A 105 -13.17 5.00 0.98
CA PHE A 105 -12.07 4.14 1.40
C PHE A 105 -12.57 2.80 1.91
N HIS A 106 -12.11 1.73 1.27
CA HIS A 106 -12.37 0.36 1.68
C HIS A 106 -11.06 -0.23 2.21
N LEU A 107 -10.98 -0.45 3.53
CA LEU A 107 -9.80 -1.01 4.16
C LEU A 107 -9.91 -2.53 4.26
N ILE A 108 -8.84 -3.23 3.90
CA ILE A 108 -8.71 -4.68 3.99
C ILE A 108 -7.54 -4.99 4.90
N SER A 109 -7.81 -5.67 6.02
CA SER A 109 -6.82 -6.06 7.00
C SER A 109 -6.57 -7.56 6.97
N SER A 110 -5.33 -7.99 6.75
CA SER A 110 -4.92 -9.39 6.98
C SER A 110 -4.24 -9.59 8.35
N ALA A 111 -4.26 -8.55 9.19
CA ALA A 111 -3.67 -8.57 10.53
C ALA A 111 -4.50 -9.41 11.51
N ASN A 112 -3.89 -9.77 12.65
CA ASN A 112 -4.63 -10.35 13.76
C ASN A 112 -5.42 -9.25 14.48
N GLU A 113 -6.62 -9.58 14.96
CA GLU A 113 -7.37 -8.65 15.80
C GLU A 113 -6.62 -8.38 17.11
N PRO A 114 -6.56 -7.11 17.54
CA PRO A 114 -5.90 -6.74 18.79
C PRO A 114 -6.67 -7.27 19.99
N THR A 115 -5.92 -7.78 20.98
CA THR A 115 -6.48 -8.21 22.27
C THR A 115 -6.53 -7.07 23.29
N MET A 116 -5.54 -6.17 23.24
CA MET A 116 -5.39 -5.02 24.15
C MET A 116 -6.40 -3.92 23.84
N LYS A 117 -6.98 -3.31 24.88
CA LYS A 117 -8.03 -2.29 24.75
C LYS A 117 -7.57 -1.08 23.95
N GLU A 118 -6.35 -0.60 24.19
CA GLU A 118 -5.76 0.56 23.52
C GLU A 118 -5.63 0.34 22.02
N ARG A 119 -5.24 -0.88 21.62
CA ARG A 119 -5.11 -1.27 20.20
C ARG A 119 -6.47 -1.45 19.53
N LYS A 120 -7.48 -1.93 20.26
CA LYS A 120 -8.87 -1.98 19.78
C LYS A 120 -9.40 -0.59 19.43
N VAL A 121 -9.06 0.44 20.22
CA VAL A 121 -9.44 1.84 19.92
C VAL A 121 -8.85 2.29 18.57
N VAL A 122 -7.62 1.89 18.24
CA VAL A 122 -7.00 2.21 16.94
C VAL A 122 -7.75 1.50 15.80
N LEU A 123 -8.10 0.22 15.98
CA LEU A 123 -8.90 -0.52 15.00
C LEU A 123 -10.29 0.11 14.81
N GLU A 124 -11.00 0.42 15.89
CA GLU A 124 -12.29 1.12 15.87
C GLU A 124 -12.20 2.47 15.14
N ASN A 125 -11.09 3.20 15.26
CA ASN A 125 -10.87 4.41 14.48
C ASN A 125 -10.77 4.13 12.98
N LEU A 126 -10.06 3.08 12.55
CA LEU A 126 -9.99 2.67 11.15
C LEU A 126 -11.38 2.30 10.61
N GLU A 127 -12.15 1.53 11.39
CA GLU A 127 -13.51 1.12 11.05
C GLU A 127 -14.43 2.34 10.89
N ASN A 128 -14.45 3.24 11.87
CA ASN A 128 -15.34 4.42 11.88
C ASN A 128 -14.96 5.48 10.82
N LEU A 129 -13.69 5.53 10.41
CA LEU A 129 -13.21 6.50 9.43
C LEU A 129 -13.33 6.02 7.99
N SER A 130 -13.31 4.70 7.76
CA SER A 130 -13.47 4.11 6.43
C SER A 130 -14.93 3.95 6.03
N ASN A 131 -15.18 3.74 4.74
CA ASN A 131 -16.51 3.40 4.23
C ASN A 131 -16.82 1.91 4.44
N SER A 132 -15.79 1.07 4.46
CA SER A 132 -15.87 -0.31 4.93
C SER A 132 -14.52 -0.77 5.46
N PHE A 133 -14.56 -1.63 6.47
CA PHE A 133 -13.39 -2.34 6.99
C PHE A 133 -13.64 -3.85 6.88
N ILE A 134 -12.71 -4.57 6.27
CA ILE A 134 -12.81 -6.01 6.01
C ILE A 134 -11.69 -6.73 6.77
N SER A 135 -12.07 -7.58 7.72
CA SER A 135 -11.15 -8.52 8.38
C SER A 135 -10.94 -9.74 7.47
N ALA A 136 -9.77 -9.80 6.84
CA ALA A 136 -9.39 -10.79 5.86
C ALA A 136 -8.36 -11.80 6.38
N LYS A 137 -8.21 -11.91 7.71
CA LYS A 137 -7.17 -12.74 8.33
C LYS A 137 -7.24 -14.22 7.93
N SER A 138 -8.45 -14.75 7.79
CA SER A 138 -8.73 -16.14 7.41
C SER A 138 -8.90 -16.33 5.91
N MET A 139 -8.85 -15.24 5.12
CA MET A 139 -9.02 -15.30 3.68
C MET A 139 -7.69 -15.61 3.00
N SER A 140 -7.75 -16.42 1.95
CA SER A 140 -6.65 -16.57 1.00
C SER A 140 -6.44 -15.28 0.21
N TRP A 141 -5.24 -15.12 -0.37
CA TRP A 141 -4.95 -14.00 -1.30
C TRP A 141 -5.96 -13.94 -2.46
N HIS A 142 -6.47 -15.09 -2.91
CA HIS A 142 -7.46 -15.14 -3.99
C HIS A 142 -8.83 -14.62 -3.56
N GLU A 143 -9.32 -15.05 -2.38
CA GLU A 143 -10.57 -14.55 -1.82
C GLU A 143 -10.50 -13.04 -1.56
N ILE A 144 -9.35 -12.54 -1.08
CA ILE A 144 -9.10 -11.11 -0.90
C ILE A 144 -9.19 -10.38 -2.24
N ALA A 145 -8.54 -10.91 -3.28
CA ALA A 145 -8.56 -10.32 -4.60
C ALA A 145 -9.97 -10.29 -5.21
N LEU A 146 -10.74 -11.38 -5.10
CA LEU A 146 -12.14 -11.42 -5.54
C LEU A 146 -12.99 -10.40 -4.79
N HIS A 147 -12.78 -10.27 -3.48
CA HIS A 147 -13.49 -9.28 -2.67
C HIS A 147 -13.16 -7.86 -3.13
N ILE A 148 -11.87 -7.52 -3.28
CA ILE A 148 -11.46 -6.19 -3.75
C ILE A 148 -12.01 -5.89 -5.14
N ASN A 149 -11.95 -6.87 -6.05
CA ASN A 149 -12.52 -6.73 -7.38
C ASN A 149 -14.03 -6.44 -7.35
N SER A 150 -14.78 -7.13 -6.48
CA SER A 150 -16.23 -6.91 -6.32
C SER A 150 -16.60 -5.50 -5.83
N LEU A 151 -15.68 -4.80 -5.13
CA LEU A 151 -15.91 -3.42 -4.68
C LEU A 151 -15.94 -2.42 -5.85
N ASN A 152 -15.43 -2.81 -7.02
CA ASN A 152 -15.31 -1.97 -8.21
C ASN A 152 -14.57 -0.66 -7.90
N CYS A 153 -13.50 -0.75 -7.08
CA CYS A 153 -12.68 0.39 -6.72
C CYS A 153 -11.89 0.90 -7.92
N GLN A 154 -11.87 2.21 -8.14
CA GLN A 154 -11.06 2.83 -9.20
C GLN A 154 -9.57 2.68 -8.92
N MET A 155 -9.19 2.56 -7.64
CA MET A 155 -7.82 2.37 -7.22
C MET A 155 -7.67 1.25 -6.20
N PHE A 156 -6.62 0.45 -6.35
CA PHE A 156 -6.10 -0.45 -5.34
C PHE A 156 -4.73 0.06 -4.86
N LEU A 157 -4.54 0.07 -3.54
CA LEU A 157 -3.32 0.50 -2.87
C LEU A 157 -2.79 -0.61 -1.94
N ASP A 158 -1.65 -1.17 -2.32
CA ASP A 158 -0.88 -2.12 -1.50
C ASP A 158 0.00 -1.36 -0.51
N LEU A 159 -0.24 -1.53 0.80
CA LEU A 159 0.56 -0.84 1.82
C LEU A 159 1.79 -1.61 2.29
N ASP A 160 1.89 -2.89 1.97
CA ASP A 160 2.88 -3.77 2.58
C ASP A 160 4.07 -4.00 1.64
N GLY A 161 3.81 -4.15 0.34
CA GLY A 161 4.83 -4.40 -0.66
C GLY A 161 5.62 -5.69 -0.42
N TYR A 162 6.93 -5.60 -0.22
CA TYR A 162 7.79 -6.74 0.12
C TYR A 162 8.24 -6.74 1.59
N THR A 163 7.34 -6.35 2.50
CA THR A 163 7.53 -6.52 3.95
C THR A 163 7.03 -7.89 4.43
N ARG A 164 7.25 -8.19 5.71
CA ARG A 164 6.78 -9.43 6.32
C ARG A 164 5.26 -9.41 6.47
N GLY A 165 4.60 -10.46 5.98
CA GLY A 165 3.15 -10.61 6.05
C GLY A 165 2.41 -10.00 4.85
N ALA A 166 3.14 -9.35 3.94
CA ALA A 166 2.58 -8.80 2.72
C ALA A 166 1.91 -9.87 1.86
N LEU A 167 0.79 -9.50 1.24
CA LEU A 167 0.00 -10.34 0.35
C LEU A 167 0.16 -9.87 -1.10
N THR A 168 1.42 -9.80 -1.56
CA THR A 168 1.77 -9.29 -2.90
C THR A 168 1.11 -10.08 -4.03
N GLU A 169 0.65 -11.31 -3.78
CA GLU A 169 -0.15 -12.10 -4.71
C GLU A 169 -1.45 -11.39 -5.13
N VAL A 170 -2.07 -10.63 -4.24
CA VAL A 170 -3.27 -9.84 -4.54
C VAL A 170 -2.95 -8.80 -5.62
N SER A 171 -1.80 -8.13 -5.48
CA SER A 171 -1.30 -7.12 -6.41
C SER A 171 -1.06 -7.66 -7.83
N LEU A 172 -0.85 -8.97 -7.98
CA LEU A 172 -0.70 -9.63 -9.29
C LEU A 172 -2.02 -9.91 -10.01
N LEU A 173 -3.16 -9.90 -9.31
CA LEU A 173 -4.47 -10.21 -9.90
C LEU A 173 -5.17 -9.02 -10.55
N GLN A 174 -4.47 -7.89 -10.71
CA GLN A 174 -4.99 -6.66 -11.33
C GLN A 174 -6.42 -6.34 -10.83
N VAL A 175 -6.61 -6.31 -9.51
CA VAL A 175 -7.93 -6.21 -8.86
C VAL A 175 -8.64 -4.87 -9.07
N SER A 176 -7.93 -3.87 -9.61
CA SER A 176 -8.42 -2.52 -9.92
C SER A 176 -7.68 -1.96 -11.15
N PRO A 177 -8.28 -1.05 -11.94
CA PRO A 177 -7.65 -0.47 -13.13
C PRO A 177 -6.43 0.37 -12.81
N LEU A 178 -6.43 1.07 -11.67
CA LEU A 178 -5.25 1.74 -11.14
C LEU A 178 -4.76 0.98 -9.92
N GLN A 179 -3.58 0.39 -10.02
CA GLN A 179 -2.92 -0.17 -8.84
C GLN A 179 -1.64 0.59 -8.53
N ALA A 180 -1.46 0.90 -7.26
CA ALA A 180 -0.29 1.53 -6.72
C ALA A 180 0.15 0.81 -5.44
N HIS A 181 1.38 1.08 -5.02
CA HIS A 181 1.85 0.67 -3.70
C HIS A 181 2.34 1.88 -2.92
N TRP A 182 2.29 1.77 -1.59
CA TRP A 182 2.77 2.84 -0.73
C TRP A 182 2.99 2.41 0.72
N PHE A 183 4.11 2.90 1.21
CA PHE A 183 4.47 3.15 2.60
C PHE A 183 5.24 2.05 3.32
N GLY A 184 4.71 0.84 3.48
CA GLY A 184 5.41 -0.21 4.24
C GLY A 184 6.75 -0.62 3.63
N TYR A 185 6.79 -0.76 2.31
CA TYR A 185 8.02 -0.99 1.54
C TYR A 185 8.34 0.23 0.68
N THR A 186 9.57 0.74 0.80
CA THR A 186 10.01 1.98 0.14
C THR A 186 10.81 1.76 -1.14
N GLY A 187 11.10 0.51 -1.49
CA GLY A 187 11.72 0.13 -2.76
C GLY A 187 10.67 -0.16 -3.85
N SER A 188 11.13 -0.34 -5.08
CA SER A 188 10.28 -0.80 -6.19
C SER A 188 9.80 -2.23 -5.96
N LEU A 189 8.53 -2.51 -6.24
CA LEU A 189 8.00 -3.88 -6.28
C LEU A 189 8.39 -4.60 -7.57
N GLY A 190 8.76 -3.87 -8.62
CA GLY A 190 9.17 -4.47 -9.89
C GLY A 190 8.07 -5.31 -10.55
N LEU A 191 6.80 -5.07 -10.17
CA LEU A 191 5.62 -5.73 -10.72
C LEU A 191 5.09 -4.92 -11.90
N HIS A 192 4.60 -5.60 -12.93
CA HIS A 192 3.98 -4.93 -14.07
C HIS A 192 2.60 -4.35 -13.71
N GLU A 193 1.90 -5.04 -12.82
CA GLU A 193 0.54 -4.76 -12.41
C GLU A 193 0.45 -3.56 -11.46
N ILE A 194 1.55 -3.19 -10.79
CA ILE A 194 1.65 -1.98 -9.96
C ILE A 194 2.25 -0.87 -10.80
N SER A 195 1.40 0.09 -11.16
CA SER A 195 1.74 1.16 -12.10
C SER A 195 2.42 2.36 -11.43
N HIS A 196 2.07 2.64 -10.18
CA HIS A 196 2.49 3.85 -9.47
C HIS A 196 2.95 3.57 -8.05
N THR A 197 3.75 4.49 -7.52
CA THR A 197 4.09 4.57 -6.10
C THR A 197 3.95 6.00 -5.61
N PHE A 198 3.47 6.16 -4.38
CA PHE A 198 3.40 7.45 -3.74
C PHE A 198 4.70 7.73 -3.01
N ILE A 199 5.30 8.88 -3.29
CA ILE A 199 6.59 9.25 -2.74
C ILE A 199 6.69 10.77 -2.57
N ASP A 200 7.77 11.26 -1.98
CA ASP A 200 8.09 12.68 -1.93
C ASP A 200 9.48 12.94 -2.53
N ARG A 201 9.76 14.21 -2.83
CA ARG A 201 10.99 14.61 -3.53
C ARG A 201 12.25 14.55 -2.67
N ILE A 202 12.12 14.41 -1.36
CA ILE A 202 13.25 14.25 -0.44
C ILE A 202 13.63 12.77 -0.37
N THR A 203 12.63 11.88 -0.26
CA THR A 203 12.84 10.43 -0.17
C THR A 203 13.26 9.81 -1.51
N ALA A 204 12.68 10.26 -2.64
CA ALA A 204 13.16 9.88 -3.96
C ALA A 204 13.20 11.08 -4.92
N THR A 205 14.41 11.44 -5.31
CA THR A 205 14.61 12.48 -6.32
C THR A 205 14.21 11.97 -7.72
N PRO A 206 13.92 12.86 -8.69
CA PRO A 206 13.56 12.44 -10.04
C PRO A 206 14.62 11.55 -10.73
N GLU A 207 15.89 11.73 -10.41
CA GLU A 207 17.01 10.96 -10.96
C GLU A 207 16.95 9.48 -10.53
N MET A 208 16.35 9.20 -9.38
CA MET A 208 16.16 7.85 -8.86
C MET A 208 15.07 7.07 -9.61
N LYS A 209 14.35 7.68 -10.57
CA LYS A 209 13.29 7.01 -11.33
C LYS A 209 13.75 5.74 -12.04
N SER A 210 15.02 5.69 -12.45
CA SER A 210 15.64 4.50 -13.06
C SER A 210 15.72 3.29 -12.12
N LEU A 211 15.65 3.52 -10.81
CA LEU A 211 15.66 2.51 -9.75
C LEU A 211 14.25 1.96 -9.43
N PHE A 212 13.23 2.45 -10.13
CA PHE A 212 11.83 2.03 -9.93
C PHE A 212 11.16 1.63 -11.24
N SER A 213 10.40 0.53 -11.20
CA SER A 213 9.51 0.18 -12.31
C SER A 213 8.26 1.06 -12.32
N GLU A 214 7.76 1.43 -11.14
CA GLU A 214 6.55 2.22 -10.93
C GLU A 214 6.79 3.71 -11.24
N SER A 215 5.79 4.38 -11.79
CA SER A 215 5.78 5.84 -11.93
C SER A 215 5.60 6.53 -10.57
N PHE A 216 6.25 7.69 -10.39
CA PHE A 216 6.18 8.45 -9.15
C PHE A 216 4.96 9.35 -9.10
N LEU A 217 4.15 9.20 -8.06
CA LEU A 217 3.16 10.18 -7.64
C LEU A 217 3.72 10.95 -6.45
N TYR A 218 4.16 12.18 -6.71
CA TYR A 218 4.78 13.02 -5.68
C TYR A 218 3.73 13.67 -4.77
N PHE A 219 3.90 13.50 -3.47
CA PHE A 219 3.26 14.38 -2.50
C PHE A 219 3.80 15.81 -2.66
N PRO A 220 2.95 16.84 -2.45
CA PRO A 220 3.37 18.23 -2.54
C PRO A 220 4.33 18.64 -1.41
N ILE A 221 4.34 17.89 -0.30
CA ILE A 221 5.22 18.09 0.86
C ILE A 221 5.90 16.76 1.23
N HIS A 222 6.94 16.82 2.05
CA HIS A 222 7.59 15.64 2.62
C HIS A 222 6.57 14.73 3.29
N TYR A 223 6.59 13.45 2.97
CA TYR A 223 5.55 12.52 3.39
C TYR A 223 5.88 11.79 4.70
N SER A 224 7.04 11.99 5.34
CA SER A 224 7.35 11.24 6.56
C SER A 224 6.32 11.50 7.68
N PHE A 225 5.57 10.45 8.03
CA PHE A 225 4.63 10.46 9.16
C PHE A 225 5.46 10.49 10.42
N LEU A 226 5.69 11.70 10.95
CA LEU A 226 6.05 11.83 12.35
C LEU A 226 4.81 11.42 13.16
N PRO A 227 4.87 10.37 13.99
CA PRO A 227 3.83 10.17 14.99
C PRO A 227 3.80 11.45 15.83
N VAL A 228 2.71 12.22 15.72
CA VAL A 228 2.54 13.41 16.54
C VAL A 228 2.53 12.93 17.99
N ARG A 229 3.56 13.30 18.75
CA ARG A 229 3.85 12.78 20.10
C ARG A 229 2.74 13.06 21.13
N ASN A 230 1.71 13.83 20.75
CA ASN A 230 0.58 14.23 21.59
C ASN A 230 -0.76 13.90 20.91
N TYR A 231 -1.12 12.62 20.87
CA TYR A 231 -2.52 12.19 20.69
C TYR A 231 -3.27 12.40 22.02
N THR A 232 -3.55 13.65 22.40
CA THR A 232 -4.64 13.90 23.36
C THR A 232 -5.94 13.76 22.59
N HIS A 233 -6.85 12.89 23.04
CA HIS A 233 -8.08 12.52 22.34
C HIS A 233 -9.01 13.71 21.98
N ASP A 234 -8.71 14.93 22.46
CA ASP A 234 -9.59 16.09 22.40
C ASP A 234 -9.12 17.25 21.51
N ASN A 235 -7.97 17.15 20.81
CA ASN A 235 -7.51 18.26 19.97
C ASN A 235 -7.58 17.92 18.48
N GLU A 236 -8.36 18.72 17.75
CA GLU A 236 -8.45 18.66 16.30
C GLU A 236 -7.06 18.59 15.64
N PRO A 237 -6.91 17.82 14.54
CA PRO A 237 -5.66 17.81 13.80
C PRO A 237 -5.38 19.22 13.30
N ARG A 238 -4.35 19.88 13.86
CA ARG A 238 -3.80 21.11 13.29
C ARG A 238 -3.43 20.80 11.85
N ALA A 239 -4.01 21.56 10.93
CA ALA A 239 -3.91 21.30 9.50
C ALA A 239 -2.43 21.20 9.08
N TRP A 240 -2.07 20.09 8.45
CA TRP A 240 -0.81 19.98 7.73
C TRP A 240 -0.83 21.00 6.59
N GLY A 241 -0.01 22.05 6.70
CA GLY A 241 0.02 23.16 5.76
C GLY A 241 0.02 24.56 6.37
N ASP A 242 0.24 24.72 7.69
CA ASP A 242 0.50 26.05 8.26
C ASP A 242 1.80 26.63 7.67
N PRO A 243 1.74 27.72 6.89
CA PRO A 243 2.93 28.33 6.27
C PRO A 243 3.94 28.86 7.30
N SER A 244 3.54 29.02 8.57
CA SER A 244 4.45 29.45 9.64
C SER A 244 5.45 28.36 10.08
N LEU A 245 5.26 27.11 9.65
CA LEU A 245 6.15 25.98 9.92
C LEU A 245 7.09 25.65 8.75
N SER A 246 7.24 26.54 7.76
CA SER A 246 8.34 26.42 6.80
C SER A 246 9.66 26.44 7.55
N LEU A 247 10.43 25.36 7.44
CA LEU A 247 11.75 25.17 8.04
C LEU A 247 12.58 26.45 7.91
N GLN A 248 12.81 27.11 9.05
CA GLN A 248 13.95 28.01 9.20
C GLN A 248 15.15 27.12 9.54
N ASP A 249 16.07 27.07 8.58
CA ASP A 249 17.45 26.57 8.56
C ASP A 249 17.75 25.15 9.08
#